data_AF-A0A2N5PTI1-F1
#
_entry.id   AF-A0A2N5PTI1-F1
#
_cell.length_a   1.000
_cell.length_b   1.000
_cell.length_c   1.000
_cell.angle_alpha   90.00
_cell.angle_beta   90.00
_cell.angle_gamma   90.00
#
_symmetry.space_group_name_H-M   'P 1'
#
loop_
_entity.id
_entity.type
_entity.pdbx_description
1 polymer ?
#
loop_
_entity_poly.entity_id
_entity_poly.type
_entity_poly.pdbx_seq_one_letter_code
_entity_poly.pdbx_strand_id
1 'polypeptide(L)'
;MNQTTQMQPVNRLYKSRIFAMLYSDRKDLLDLYNAVSGKHYEDPELLEINTLENAIYMSMHNDLSFLIDSRLSLYEHQSTYSPNLPLRYLFYISDLYSGMTKDENLYGTKRIQ
;
A
#
# COMPACT_ATOMS: atom_id res chain seq x y z
N MET A 1 -20.10 -45.31 -4.45
CA MET A 1 -18.77 -44.68 -4.45
C MET A 1 -18.93 -43.26 -3.92
N ASN A 2 -18.48 -43.00 -2.69
CA ASN A 2 -18.52 -41.66 -2.11
C ASN A 2 -17.28 -40.90 -2.61
N GLN A 3 -17.49 -39.94 -3.50
CA GLN A 3 -16.44 -38.99 -3.88
C GLN A 3 -16.28 -38.00 -2.73
N THR A 4 -15.27 -38.21 -1.89
CA THR A 4 -14.79 -37.18 -0.97
C THR A 4 -14.17 -36.07 -1.81
N THR A 5 -14.92 -34.98 -2.02
CA THR A 5 -14.39 -33.74 -2.58
C THR A 5 -13.27 -33.27 -1.65
N GLN A 6 -12.01 -33.46 -2.07
CA GLN A 6 -10.90 -32.88 -1.34
C GLN A 6 -11.03 -31.37 -1.44
N MET A 7 -11.44 -30.72 -0.35
CA MET A 7 -11.42 -29.27 -0.25
C MET A 7 -9.96 -28.83 -0.36
N GLN A 8 -9.59 -28.30 -1.52
CA GLN A 8 -8.34 -27.59 -1.72
C GLN A 8 -8.20 -26.57 -0.58
N PRO A 9 -7.07 -26.56 0.16
CA PRO A 9 -6.88 -25.58 1.22
C PRO A 9 -6.97 -24.18 0.62
N VAL A 10 -7.86 -23.35 1.17
CA VAL A 10 -8.07 -21.98 0.69
C VAL A 10 -6.76 -21.22 0.84
N ASN A 11 -6.16 -20.84 -0.28
CA ASN A 11 -4.94 -20.04 -0.29
C ASN A 11 -5.28 -18.59 0.12
N ARG A 12 -5.07 -18.27 1.41
CA ARG A 12 -5.37 -16.94 1.95
C ARG A 12 -4.53 -15.82 1.31
N LEU A 13 -3.34 -16.14 0.80
CA LEU A 13 -2.48 -15.18 0.11
C LEU A 13 -3.08 -14.73 -1.22
N TYR A 14 -3.89 -15.58 -1.87
CA TYR A 14 -4.59 -15.24 -3.10
C TYR A 14 -5.59 -14.08 -2.89
N LYS A 15 -6.39 -14.13 -1.82
CA LYS A 15 -7.38 -13.08 -1.50
C LYS A 15 -6.72 -11.73 -1.23
N SER A 16 -5.57 -11.73 -0.58
CA SER A 16 -4.89 -10.48 -0.25
C SER A 16 -4.25 -9.83 -1.47
N ARG A 17 -3.83 -10.62 -2.48
CA ARG A 17 -3.36 -10.10 -3.77
C ARG A 17 -4.47 -9.50 -4.65
N ILE A 18 -5.71 -9.96 -4.50
CA ILE A 18 -6.87 -9.39 -5.25
C ILE A 18 -7.02 -7.90 -4.97
N PHE A 19 -6.78 -7.45 -3.73
CA PHE A 19 -6.88 -6.03 -3.39
C PHE A 19 -5.91 -5.18 -4.22
N ALA A 20 -4.63 -5.55 -4.22
CA ALA A 20 -3.63 -4.85 -5.02
C ALA A 20 -3.92 -4.97 -6.53
N MET A 21 -4.45 -6.10 -7.00
CA MET A 21 -4.86 -6.28 -8.39
C MET A 21 -6.03 -5.36 -8.78
N LEU A 22 -7.05 -5.25 -7.93
CA LEU A 22 -8.26 -4.46 -8.20
C LEU A 22 -7.94 -2.97 -8.33
N TYR A 23 -7.02 -2.48 -7.50
CA TYR A 23 -6.61 -1.07 -7.46
C TYR A 23 -5.25 -0.84 -8.12
N SER A 24 -4.91 -1.67 -9.11
CA SER A 24 -3.70 -1.51 -9.91
C SER A 24 -3.84 -0.41 -10.97
N ASP A 25 -5.07 -0.11 -11.39
CA ASP A 25 -5.37 1.02 -12.27
C ASP A 25 -5.46 2.34 -11.48
N ARG A 26 -4.94 3.42 -12.06
CA ARG A 26 -4.92 4.76 -11.44
C ARG A 26 -6.32 5.28 -11.12
N LYS A 27 -7.32 5.00 -11.96
CA LYS A 27 -8.71 5.46 -11.74
C LYS A 27 -9.32 4.75 -10.55
N ASP A 28 -9.19 3.43 -10.51
CA ASP A 28 -9.72 2.64 -9.40
C ASP A 28 -9.04 3.02 -8.08
N LEU A 29 -7.72 3.30 -8.10
CA LEU A 29 -6.98 3.79 -6.95
C LEU A 29 -7.44 5.19 -6.50
N LEU A 30 -7.74 6.10 -7.44
CA LEU A 30 -8.26 7.43 -7.14
C LEU A 30 -9.65 7.36 -6.49
N ASP A 31 -10.51 6.48 -7.01
CA ASP A 31 -11.85 6.24 -6.47
C ASP A 31 -11.78 5.69 -5.05
N LEU A 32 -10.89 4.75 -4.78
CA LEU A 32 -10.62 4.26 -3.44
C LEU A 32 -10.17 5.38 -2.51
N TYR A 33 -9.21 6.19 -2.95
CA TYR A 33 -8.71 7.31 -2.17
C TYR A 33 -9.81 8.33 -1.85
N ASN A 34 -10.62 8.69 -2.84
CA ASN A 34 -11.76 9.59 -2.67
C ASN A 34 -12.77 9.01 -1.66
N ALA A 35 -13.10 7.72 -1.77
CA ALA A 35 -14.04 7.06 -0.86
C ALA A 35 -13.55 7.02 0.59
N VAL A 36 -12.25 6.75 0.81
CA VAL A 36 -11.66 6.70 2.16
C VAL A 36 -11.48 8.10 2.76
N SER A 37 -11.05 9.07 1.95
CA SER A 37 -10.72 10.42 2.43
C SER A 37 -11.90 11.38 2.45
N GLY A 38 -13.00 11.06 1.76
CA GLY A 38 -14.12 11.98 1.52
C GLY A 38 -13.80 13.10 0.53
N LYS A 39 -12.73 12.96 -0.25
CA LYS A 39 -12.35 13.91 -1.32
C LYS A 39 -13.01 13.53 -2.65
N HIS A 40 -12.88 14.42 -3.64
CA HIS A 40 -13.48 14.29 -4.97
C HIS A 40 -12.50 14.72 -6.06
N TYR A 41 -11.35 14.05 -6.15
CA TYR A 41 -10.44 14.24 -7.28
C TYR A 41 -10.95 13.53 -8.53
N GLU A 42 -10.84 14.17 -9.69
CA GLU A 42 -11.31 13.62 -10.97
C GLU A 42 -10.16 13.23 -11.91
N ASP A 43 -8.94 13.73 -11.65
CA ASP A 43 -7.76 13.50 -12.49
C ASP A 43 -6.84 12.43 -11.86
N PRO A 44 -6.78 11.21 -12.42
CA PRO A 44 -5.90 10.14 -11.95
C PRO A 44 -4.42 10.41 -12.14
N GLU A 45 -4.04 11.37 -12.99
CA GLU A 45 -2.63 11.75 -13.18
C GLU A 45 -2.08 12.54 -11.98
N LEU A 46 -2.95 12.98 -11.07
CA LEU A 46 -2.54 13.54 -9.77
C LEU A 46 -1.93 12.48 -8.83
N LEU A 47 -2.13 11.20 -9.12
CA LEU A 47 -1.50 10.11 -8.37
C LEU A 47 -0.08 9.93 -8.86
N GLU A 48 0.89 10.24 -8.01
CA GLU A 48 2.25 9.75 -8.20
C GLU A 48 2.33 8.39 -7.49
N ILE A 49 2.09 7.34 -8.27
CA ILE A 49 2.20 5.96 -7.79
C ILE A 49 3.68 5.68 -7.53
N ASN A 50 4.06 5.78 -6.25
CA ASN A 50 5.38 5.46 -5.74
C ASN A 50 5.52 4.01 -5.32
N THR A 51 4.62 3.11 -5.75
CA THR A 51 4.60 1.71 -5.32
C THR A 51 6.02 1.16 -5.40
N LEU A 52 6.62 1.01 -4.23
CA LEU A 52 8.01 0.63 -4.10
C LEU A 52 8.12 -0.79 -4.65
N GLU A 53 8.63 -0.95 -5.87
CA GLU A 53 9.15 -2.25 -6.31
C GLU A 53 10.28 -2.74 -5.38
N ASN A 54 10.85 -1.86 -4.54
CA ASN A 54 11.97 -2.14 -3.64
C ASN A 54 11.76 -1.62 -2.21
N ALA A 55 10.62 -1.88 -1.57
CA ALA A 55 10.59 -1.89 -0.10
C ALA A 55 11.25 -3.19 0.34
N ILE A 56 12.24 -3.11 1.23
CA ILE A 56 13.14 -4.23 1.63
C ILE A 56 12.35 -5.45 2.18
N TYR A 57 11.08 -5.28 2.53
CA TYR A 57 10.14 -6.36 2.80
C TYR A 57 9.37 -6.81 1.54
N MET A 58 10.05 -7.54 0.65
CA MET A 58 9.47 -8.25 -0.51
C MET A 58 8.46 -9.37 -0.13
N SER A 59 7.85 -9.34 1.05
CA SER A 59 6.91 -10.37 1.53
C SER A 59 5.46 -9.88 1.65
N MET A 60 5.18 -8.58 1.46
CA MET A 60 3.81 -8.06 1.44
C MET A 60 3.47 -7.55 0.04
N HIS A 61 2.56 -8.28 -0.62
CA HIS A 61 2.01 -7.96 -1.93
C HIS A 61 0.56 -7.44 -1.82
N ASN A 62 0.17 -6.93 -0.66
CA ASN A 62 -1.24 -6.68 -0.30
C ASN A 62 -1.52 -5.22 0.08
N ASP A 63 -0.53 -4.37 -0.13
CA ASP A 63 -0.51 -2.97 0.21
C ASP A 63 -0.31 -2.10 -1.05
N LEU A 64 -0.85 -0.88 -1.00
CA LEU A 64 -0.79 0.15 -2.03
C LEU A 64 -0.20 1.39 -1.39
N SER A 65 0.90 1.90 -1.94
CA SER A 65 1.52 3.15 -1.52
C SER A 65 1.61 4.13 -2.69
N PHE A 66 1.15 5.36 -2.46
CA PHE A 66 1.11 6.40 -3.50
C PHE A 66 1.12 7.79 -2.89
N LEU A 67 1.59 8.77 -3.66
CA LEU A 67 1.50 10.18 -3.33
C LEU A 67 0.31 10.81 -4.06
N ILE A 68 -0.41 11.68 -3.36
CA ILE A 68 -1.41 12.58 -3.93
C ILE A 68 -1.43 13.86 -3.10
N ASP A 69 -1.41 15.04 -3.74
CA ASP A 69 -1.46 16.32 -3.02
C ASP A 69 -0.35 16.44 -1.95
N SER A 70 0.87 16.00 -2.30
CA SER A 70 2.04 15.92 -1.40
C SER A 70 1.82 15.08 -0.13
N ARG A 71 0.83 14.19 -0.12
CA ARG A 71 0.53 13.28 1.00
C ARG A 71 0.82 11.84 0.59
N LEU A 72 1.63 11.19 1.39
CA LEU A 72 1.86 9.75 1.31
C LEU A 72 0.66 9.00 1.88
N SER A 73 0.04 8.19 1.02
CA SER A 73 -1.10 7.33 1.37
C SER A 73 -0.66 5.87 1.32
N LEU A 74 -0.99 5.11 2.37
CA LEU A 74 -0.70 3.68 2.48
C LEU A 74 -1.98 2.94 2.84
N TYR A 75 -2.42 2.04 1.96
CA TYR A 75 -3.57 1.19 2.19
C TYR A 75 -3.14 -0.27 2.19
N GLU A 76 -3.62 -1.04 3.17
CA GLU A 76 -3.36 -2.46 3.25
C GLU A 76 -4.66 -3.20 3.51
N HIS A 77 -4.97 -4.17 2.65
CA HIS A 77 -6.09 -5.06 2.89
C HIS A 77 -5.64 -6.26 3.72
N GLN A 78 -6.41 -6.60 4.77
CA GLN A 78 -6.18 -7.79 5.58
C GLN A 78 -7.40 -8.69 5.58
N SER A 79 -7.22 -9.93 5.12
CA SER A 79 -8.26 -10.97 5.18
C SER A 79 -8.54 -11.45 6.62
N THR A 80 -7.69 -11.09 7.58
CA THR A 80 -7.85 -11.44 9.01
C THR A 80 -7.33 -10.27 9.83
N TYR A 81 -8.09 -9.85 10.84
CA TYR A 81 -7.70 -8.74 11.70
C TYR A 81 -6.35 -9.01 12.37
N SER A 82 -5.48 -8.00 12.39
CA SER A 82 -4.20 -8.03 13.05
C SER A 82 -4.05 -6.80 13.95
N PRO A 83 -3.88 -6.95 15.27
CA PRO A 83 -3.67 -5.83 16.17
C PRO A 83 -2.30 -5.14 15.96
N ASN A 84 -1.39 -5.78 15.22
CA ASN A 84 -0.05 -5.26 14.96
C ASN A 84 0.01 -4.32 13.74
N LEU A 85 -1.13 -4.08 13.07
CA LEU A 85 -1.24 -3.17 11.93
C LEU A 85 -0.60 -1.80 12.19
N PRO A 86 -0.86 -1.10 13.31
CA PRO A 86 -0.27 0.22 13.55
C PRO A 86 1.26 0.21 13.60
N LEU A 87 1.86 -0.80 14.23
CA LEU A 87 3.33 -0.92 14.32
C LEU A 87 3.94 -1.22 12.96
N ARG A 88 3.29 -2.09 12.17
CA ARG A 88 3.72 -2.37 10.79
C ARG A 88 3.67 -1.09 9.95
N TYR A 89 2.57 -0.35 10.02
CA TYR A 89 2.42 0.94 9.34
C TYR A 89 3.52 1.93 9.69
N LEU A 90 3.91 2.02 10.98
CA LEU A 90 5.01 2.88 11.40
C LEU A 90 6.32 2.50 10.68
N PHE A 91 6.65 1.22 10.62
CA PHE A 91 7.86 0.76 9.93
C PHE A 91 7.82 1.04 8.43
N TYR A 92 6.68 0.84 7.78
CA TYR A 92 6.51 1.17 6.36
C TYR A 92 6.75 2.64 6.07
N ILE A 93 6.09 3.52 6.82
CA ILE A 93 6.23 4.96 6.65
C ILE A 93 7.67 5.39 6.91
N SER A 94 8.33 4.81 7.92
CA SER A 94 9.72 5.12 8.24
C SER A 94 10.67 4.73 7.10
N ASP A 95 10.48 3.55 6.51
CA ASP A 95 11.28 3.08 5.37
C ASP A 95 11.06 3.93 4.12
N LEU A 96 9.80 4.26 3.81
CA LEU A 96 9.42 5.15 2.71
C LEU A 96 10.12 6.51 2.82
N TYR A 97 10.05 7.15 3.99
CA TYR A 97 10.74 8.42 4.21
C TYR A 97 12.26 8.26 4.16
N SER A 98 12.82 7.18 4.72
CA SER A 98 14.26 6.91 4.64
C SER A 98 14.73 6.79 3.19
N GLY A 99 13.93 6.18 2.31
CA GLY A 99 14.21 6.11 0.87
C GLY A 99 14.14 7.49 0.19
N MET A 100 13.14 8.30 0.53
CA MET A 100 12.97 9.65 -0.02
C MET A 100 14.10 10.60 0.41
N THR A 101 14.64 10.45 1.61
CA THR A 101 15.69 11.33 2.16
C THR A 101 17.09 10.73 2.09
N LYS A 102 17.31 9.67 1.30
CA LYS A 102 18.57 8.89 1.30
C LYS A 102 19.81 9.73 0.97
N ASP A 103 19.65 10.74 0.12
CA ASP A 103 20.72 11.63 -0.36
C ASP A 103 20.74 12.97 0.41
N GLU A 104 19.88 13.11 1.41
CA GLU A 104 19.66 14.33 2.17
C GLU A 104 20.44 14.34 3.48
N ASN A 105 20.89 15.53 3.91
CA ASN A 105 21.56 15.68 5.20
C ASN A 105 20.57 15.91 6.33
N LEU A 106 19.98 14.81 6.83
CA LEU A 106 19.02 14.81 7.95
C LEU A 106 19.58 15.42 9.25
N TYR A 107 20.89 15.39 9.45
CA TYR A 107 21.55 15.97 10.63
C TYR A 107 22.03 17.41 10.40
N GLY A 108 21.77 17.97 9.21
CA GLY A 108 22.09 19.34 8.87
C GLY A 108 21.09 20.35 9.46
N THR A 109 21.40 21.64 9.32
CA THR A 109 20.53 22.73 9.79
C THR A 109 19.60 23.27 8.70
N LYS A 110 19.77 22.81 7.45
CA LYS A 110 18.93 23.20 6.32
C LYS A 110 17.72 22.28 6.23
N ARG A 111 16.57 22.85 5.88
CA ARG A 111 15.35 22.10 5.60
C ARG A 111 15.53 21.23 4.35
N ILE A 112 15.14 19.97 4.44
CA ILE A 112 15.01 19.03 3.32
C ILE A 112 13.75 19.40 2.52
N GLN A 113 13.87 19.45 1.19
CA GLN A 113 12.77 19.80 0.27
C GLN A 113 12.09 18.57 -0.27
#